data_AF-A0A385AGL5-F1
#
_entry.id   AF-A0A385AGL5-F1
#
_cell.length_a   1.000
_cell.length_b   1.000
_cell.length_c   1.000
_cell.angle_alpha   90.00
_cell.angle_beta   90.00
_cell.angle_gamma   90.00
#
_symmetry.space_group_name_H-M   'P 1'
#
loop_
_entity.id
_entity.type
_entity.pdbx_description
1 polymer ?
#
loop_
_entity_poly.entity_id
_entity_poly.type
_entity_poly.pdbx_seq_one_letter_code
_entity_poly.pdbx_strand_id
1 'polypeptide(L)'
;MNAKRFEWLQEYEQLDHDIKYLKWNLLKTQAELSRRVSGDLSNDHLVKGSKGARVEEEIARLEQELQWCIQAQHDLRELVSSFNGIEEQILRKKYIDGQTLEEIAEDNEVHYTLSYIRKKHAELHRRLDFLDKWDADKYELQVVVGDQLR
;
A
#
# COMPACT_ATOMS: atom_id res chain seq x y z
N MET A 1 10.41 -18.03 -13.09
CA MET A 1 10.80 -17.21 -11.93
C MET A 1 9.52 -16.78 -11.23
N ASN A 2 9.38 -17.03 -9.93
CA ASN A 2 8.12 -16.89 -9.20
C ASN A 2 7.77 -15.41 -8.97
N ALA A 3 6.70 -14.91 -9.60
CA ALA A 3 6.06 -13.64 -9.24
C ALA A 3 5.86 -13.52 -7.71
N LYS A 4 5.53 -14.65 -7.09
CA LYS A 4 5.40 -14.85 -5.64
C LYS A 4 6.57 -14.39 -4.76
N ARG A 5 7.78 -14.25 -5.30
CA ARG A 5 8.95 -13.91 -4.47
C ARG A 5 8.93 -12.46 -3.97
N PHE A 6 8.29 -11.55 -4.70
CA PHE A 6 8.26 -10.12 -4.37
C PHE A 6 6.83 -9.56 -4.23
N GLU A 7 5.82 -10.43 -4.08
CA GLU A 7 4.42 -10.03 -3.83
C GLU A 7 4.30 -9.14 -2.59
N TRP A 8 5.13 -9.37 -1.57
CA TRP A 8 5.19 -8.53 -0.36
C TRP A 8 5.47 -7.05 -0.66
N LEU A 9 6.16 -6.72 -1.76
CA LEU A 9 6.44 -5.34 -2.12
C LEU A 9 5.17 -4.65 -2.63
N GLN A 10 4.41 -5.34 -3.47
CA GLN A 10 3.12 -4.86 -3.98
C GLN A 10 2.10 -4.74 -2.83
N GLU A 11 2.06 -5.72 -1.92
CA GLU A 11 1.22 -5.66 -0.72
C GLU A 11 1.58 -4.46 0.17
N TYR A 12 2.87 -4.18 0.37
CA TYR A 12 3.30 -3.02 1.14
C TYR A 12 2.90 -1.70 0.48
N GLU A 13 3.10 -1.57 -0.84
CA GLU A 13 2.71 -0.38 -1.60
C GLU A 13 1.19 -0.15 -1.57
N GLN A 14 0.41 -1.22 -1.67
CA GLN A 14 -1.05 -1.15 -1.56
C GLN A 14 -1.47 -0.70 -0.15
N LEU A 15 -0.90 -1.29 0.90
CA LEU A 15 -1.18 -0.88 2.29
C LEU A 15 -0.81 0.59 2.53
N ASP A 16 0.32 1.05 2.01
CA ASP A 16 0.73 2.46 2.12
C ASP A 16 -0.26 3.41 1.43
N HIS A 17 -0.71 3.04 0.23
CA HIS A 17 -1.73 3.78 -0.50
C HIS A 17 -3.07 3.81 0.26
N ASP A 18 -3.52 2.66 0.75
CA ASP A 18 -4.78 2.53 1.49
C ASP A 18 -4.75 3.34 2.79
N ILE A 19 -3.63 3.31 3.54
CA ILE A 19 -3.44 4.14 4.73
C ILE A 19 -3.57 5.63 4.39
N LYS A 20 -2.93 6.09 3.31
CA LYS A 20 -3.02 7.50 2.88
C LYS A 20 -4.45 7.88 2.51
N TYR A 21 -5.14 7.02 1.76
CA TYR A 21 -6.51 7.26 1.33
C TYR A 21 -7.50 7.25 2.50
N LEU A 22 -7.39 6.27 3.40
CA LEU A 22 -8.20 6.16 4.61
C LEU A 22 -8.00 7.37 5.53
N LYS A 23 -6.77 7.83 5.74
CA LYS A 23 -6.48 9.07 6.51
C LYS A 23 -7.17 10.28 5.89
N TRP A 24 -7.07 10.44 4.57
CA TRP A 24 -7.74 11.54 3.87
C TRP A 24 -9.27 11.45 4.00
N ASN A 25 -9.84 10.25 3.83
CA ASN A 25 -11.28 10.05 3.92
C ASN A 25 -11.81 10.28 5.34
N LEU A 26 -11.06 9.85 6.36
CA LEU A 26 -11.35 10.10 7.76
C LEU A 26 -11.39 11.60 8.06
N LEU A 27 -10.38 12.35 7.63
CA LEU A 27 -10.33 13.82 7.79
C LEU A 27 -11.55 14.50 7.13
N LYS A 28 -11.90 14.09 5.92
CA LYS A 28 -13.08 14.61 5.20
C LYS A 28 -14.38 14.32 5.96
N THR A 29 -14.53 13.10 6.46
CA THR A 29 -15.74 12.64 7.16
C THR A 29 -15.88 13.32 8.53
N GLN A 30 -14.79 13.50 9.26
CA GLN A 30 -14.76 14.26 10.51
C GLN A 30 -15.11 15.75 10.29
N ALA A 31 -14.64 16.36 9.19
CA ALA A 31 -15.03 17.73 8.83
C ALA A 31 -16.53 17.84 8.50
N GLU A 32 -17.09 16.84 7.81
CA GLU A 32 -18.53 16.75 7.58
C GLU A 32 -19.31 16.66 8.90
N LEU A 33 -18.90 15.77 9.81
CA LEU A 33 -19.52 15.66 11.14
C LEU A 33 -19.46 17.00 11.89
N SER A 34 -18.33 17.70 11.83
CA SER A 34 -18.16 19.01 12.49
C SER A 34 -19.15 20.04 11.95
N ARG A 35 -19.31 20.15 10.62
CA ARG A 35 -20.31 21.05 10.01
C ARG A 35 -21.74 20.71 10.38
N ARG A 36 -21.99 19.42 10.54
CA ARG A 36 -23.29 18.88 10.92
C ARG A 36 -23.62 19.20 12.38
N VAL A 37 -22.71 18.97 13.32
CA VAL A 37 -22.96 19.17 14.76
C VAL A 37 -22.97 20.65 15.17
N SER A 38 -22.07 21.47 14.63
CA SER A 38 -21.87 22.85 15.09
C SER A 38 -21.88 23.90 13.98
N GLY A 39 -22.08 23.49 12.72
CA GLY A 39 -22.07 24.37 11.56
C GLY A 39 -23.46 24.70 11.02
N ASP A 40 -23.48 25.01 9.73
CA ASP A 40 -24.64 25.43 8.93
C ASP A 40 -25.77 24.39 8.84
N LEU A 41 -25.51 23.15 9.26
CA LEU A 41 -26.42 22.01 9.17
C LEU A 41 -26.93 21.51 10.55
N SER A 42 -26.67 22.28 11.62
CA SER A 42 -26.92 21.89 13.03
C SER A 42 -28.38 21.66 13.44
N ASN A 43 -29.37 22.09 12.65
CA ASN A 43 -30.79 21.88 12.97
C ASN A 43 -31.31 20.45 12.71
N ASP A 44 -30.51 19.56 12.12
CA ASP A 44 -30.93 18.21 11.69
C ASP A 44 -30.57 17.07 12.69
N HIS A 45 -30.05 17.41 13.87
CA HIS A 45 -29.50 16.44 14.82
C HIS A 45 -30.49 16.01 15.89
N LEU A 46 -30.30 14.79 16.41
CA LEU A 46 -30.92 14.19 17.60
C LEU A 46 -32.04 13.15 17.38
N VAL A 47 -31.92 12.27 16.37
CA VAL A 47 -32.66 10.98 16.35
C VAL A 47 -31.75 9.83 15.89
N LYS A 48 -31.88 8.66 16.54
CA LYS A 48 -31.27 7.39 16.14
C LYS A 48 -31.72 7.04 14.70
N GLY A 49 -30.77 6.89 13.77
CA GLY A 49 -31.07 6.74 12.33
C GLY A 49 -30.99 8.03 11.51
N SER A 50 -30.64 9.17 12.13
CA SER A 50 -30.31 10.42 11.42
C SER A 50 -29.06 10.27 10.57
N LYS A 51 -28.87 11.20 9.63
CA LYS A 51 -27.64 11.28 8.81
C LYS A 51 -26.39 11.45 9.67
N GLY A 52 -26.47 12.11 10.84
CA GLY A 52 -25.35 12.26 11.77
C GLY A 52 -24.90 10.93 12.38
N ALA A 53 -25.83 10.09 12.84
CA ALA A 53 -25.51 8.77 13.39
C ALA A 53 -24.79 7.87 12.36
N ARG A 54 -25.17 7.98 11.08
CA ARG A 54 -24.49 7.26 9.98
C ARG A 54 -23.07 7.76 9.72
N VAL A 55 -22.81 9.05 9.93
CA VAL A 55 -21.46 9.64 9.78
C VAL A 55 -20.54 9.18 10.92
N GLU A 56 -21.05 9.09 12.15
CA GLU A 56 -20.30 8.56 13.30
C GLU A 56 -19.96 7.07 13.11
N GLU A 57 -20.92 6.26 12.65
CA GLU A 57 -20.69 4.85 12.30
C GLU A 57 -19.64 4.68 11.19
N GLU A 58 -19.68 5.54 10.17
CA GLU A 58 -18.69 5.56 9.08
C GLU A 58 -17.29 5.92 9.60
N ILE A 59 -17.17 6.92 10.48
CA ILE A 59 -15.89 7.30 11.12
C ILE A 59 -15.31 6.11 11.88
N ALA A 60 -16.13 5.45 12.72
CA ALA A 60 -15.67 4.29 13.49
C ALA A 60 -15.19 3.15 12.58
N ARG A 61 -15.88 2.90 11.45
CA ARG A 61 -15.45 1.91 10.45
C ARG A 61 -14.10 2.29 9.82
N LEU A 62 -13.96 3.54 9.37
CA LEU A 62 -12.72 4.04 8.76
C LEU A 62 -11.54 3.99 9.72
N GLU A 63 -11.76 4.32 11.00
CA GLU A 63 -10.74 4.21 12.04
C GLU A 63 -10.31 2.76 12.25
N GLN A 64 -11.26 1.83 12.34
CA GLN A 64 -10.96 0.41 12.50
C GLN A 64 -10.15 -0.14 11.30
N GLU A 65 -10.57 0.19 10.08
CA GLU A 65 -9.88 -0.22 8.85
C GLU A 65 -8.48 0.38 8.79
N LEU A 66 -8.33 1.65 9.13
CA LEU A 66 -7.02 2.32 9.18
C LEU A 66 -6.08 1.65 10.20
N GLN A 67 -6.56 1.31 11.40
CA GLN A 67 -5.75 0.61 12.39
C GLN A 67 -5.32 -0.77 11.87
N TRP A 68 -6.21 -1.51 11.22
CA TRP A 68 -5.88 -2.78 10.62
C TRP A 68 -4.79 -2.65 9.54
N CYS A 69 -4.92 -1.70 8.61
CA CYS A 69 -3.92 -1.47 7.57
C CYS A 69 -2.56 -1.06 8.14
N ILE A 70 -2.54 -0.18 9.16
CA ILE A 70 -1.30 0.24 9.83
C ILE A 70 -0.61 -0.97 10.48
N GLN A 71 -1.37 -1.83 11.17
CA GLN A 71 -0.81 -3.03 11.80
C GLN A 71 -0.29 -4.01 10.75
N ALA A 72 -1.06 -4.28 9.69
CA ALA A 72 -0.65 -5.16 8.60
C ALA A 72 0.64 -4.65 7.92
N GLN A 73 0.76 -3.34 7.69
CA GLN A 73 1.96 -2.74 7.12
C GLN A 73 3.17 -2.89 8.05
N HIS A 74 2.97 -2.72 9.37
CA HIS A 74 4.01 -2.92 10.37
C HIS A 74 4.50 -4.38 10.38
N ASP A 75 3.58 -5.34 10.45
CA ASP A 75 3.91 -6.76 10.51
C ASP A 75 4.62 -7.22 9.23
N LEU A 76 4.18 -6.72 8.06
CA LEU A 76 4.83 -6.98 6.78
C LEU A 76 6.25 -6.41 6.74
N ARG A 77 6.45 -5.21 7.29
CA ARG A 77 7.80 -4.62 7.41
C ARG A 77 8.71 -5.48 8.27
N GLU A 78 8.22 -5.98 9.41
CA GLU A 78 8.98 -6.88 10.28
C GLU A 78 9.34 -8.19 9.56
N LEU A 79 8.38 -8.79 8.86
CA LEU A 79 8.59 -10.00 8.08
C LEU A 79 9.68 -9.80 7.02
N VAL A 80 9.59 -8.75 6.20
CA VAL A 80 10.56 -8.47 5.13
C VAL A 80 11.92 -8.08 5.72
N SER A 81 11.96 -7.48 6.91
CA SER A 81 13.20 -7.18 7.62
C SER A 81 13.95 -8.44 8.05
N SER A 82 13.27 -9.58 8.21
CA SER A 82 13.90 -10.88 8.51
C SER A 82 14.59 -11.54 7.32
N PHE A 83 14.38 -11.03 6.10
CA PHE A 83 14.95 -11.62 4.89
C PHE A 83 16.42 -11.21 4.70
N ASN A 84 17.27 -12.20 4.43
CA ASN A 84 18.72 -12.01 4.28
C ASN A 84 19.18 -12.00 2.82
N GLY A 85 18.28 -12.18 1.86
CA GLY A 85 18.64 -12.17 0.44
C GLY A 85 18.95 -10.76 -0.07
N ILE A 86 19.99 -10.63 -0.88
CA ILE A 86 20.45 -9.32 -1.39
C ILE A 86 19.37 -8.60 -2.21
N GLU A 87 18.56 -9.34 -2.96
CA GLU A 87 17.48 -8.76 -3.76
C GLU A 87 16.39 -8.18 -2.87
N GLU A 88 15.99 -8.95 -1.85
CA GLU A 88 15.01 -8.54 -0.83
C GLU A 88 15.50 -7.32 -0.05
N GLN A 89 16.78 -7.30 0.36
CA GLN A 89 17.38 -6.15 1.05
C GLN A 89 17.39 -4.89 0.19
N ILE A 90 17.80 -4.98 -1.09
CA ILE A 90 17.80 -3.84 -2.01
C ILE A 90 16.39 -3.29 -2.18
N LEU A 91 15.39 -4.15 -2.39
CA LEU A 91 14.00 -3.73 -2.58
C LEU A 91 13.42 -3.10 -1.31
N ARG A 92 13.57 -3.75 -0.14
CA ARG A 92 13.11 -3.22 1.16
C ARG A 92 13.72 -1.85 1.42
N LYS A 93 15.05 -1.75 1.37
CA LYS A 93 15.74 -0.50 1.67
C LYS A 93 15.33 0.62 0.71
N LYS A 94 15.16 0.30 -0.57
CA LYS A 94 14.80 1.30 -1.60
C LYS A 94 13.36 1.80 -1.46
N TYR A 95 12.40 0.89 -1.29
CA TYR A 95 10.98 1.19 -1.43
C TYR A 95 10.23 1.28 -0.10
N ILE A 96 10.70 0.59 0.95
CA ILE A 96 10.11 0.62 2.30
C ILE A 96 10.86 1.60 3.20
N ASP A 97 12.20 1.52 3.24
CA ASP A 97 13.01 2.38 4.12
C ASP A 97 13.31 3.74 3.47
N GLY A 98 13.05 3.90 2.17
CA GLY A 98 13.22 5.15 1.43
C GLY A 98 14.66 5.53 1.10
N GLN A 99 15.61 4.58 1.21
CA GLN A 99 17.03 4.82 0.98
C GLN A 99 17.37 5.00 -0.51
N THR A 100 18.42 5.78 -0.76
CA THR A 100 19.10 5.89 -2.06
C THR A 100 19.96 4.66 -2.33
N LEU A 101 20.35 4.44 -3.58
CA LEU A 101 21.23 3.30 -3.92
C LEU A 101 22.63 3.49 -3.33
N GLU A 102 23.05 4.74 -3.15
CA GLU A 102 24.26 5.16 -2.47
C GLU A 102 24.22 4.76 -0.99
N GLU A 103 23.17 5.14 -0.26
CA GLU A 103 22.98 4.75 1.14
C GLU A 103 22.92 3.22 1.30
N ILE A 104 22.28 2.51 0.36
CA ILE A 104 22.23 1.03 0.36
C ILE A 104 23.62 0.42 0.17
N ALA A 105 24.46 1.00 -0.67
CA ALA A 105 25.82 0.50 -0.91
C ALA A 105 26.76 0.77 0.27
N GLU A 106 26.53 1.86 1.01
CA GLU A 106 27.26 2.20 2.24
C GLU A 106 26.75 1.44 3.47
N ASP A 107 25.59 0.78 3.36
CA ASP A 107 24.99 0.02 4.45
C ASP A 107 25.82 -1.20 4.84
N ASN A 108 26.03 -1.34 6.15
CA ASN A 108 26.80 -2.44 6.73
C ASN A 108 26.14 -3.82 6.52
N GLU A 109 24.87 -3.91 6.17
CA GLU A 109 24.20 -5.19 5.88
C GLU A 109 24.49 -5.70 4.46
N VAL A 110 24.84 -4.79 3.54
CA VAL A 110 24.84 -5.04 2.10
C VAL A 110 26.25 -5.29 1.57
N HIS A 111 27.28 -4.62 2.10
CA HIS A 111 28.71 -4.86 1.79
C HIS A 111 29.07 -4.99 0.28
N TYR A 112 28.29 -4.37 -0.61
CA TYR A 112 28.53 -4.40 -2.05
C TYR A 112 28.84 -3.01 -2.60
N THR A 113 29.62 -2.97 -3.67
CA THR A 113 29.92 -1.70 -4.34
C THR A 113 28.65 -1.08 -4.94
N LEU A 114 28.62 0.25 -5.00
CA LEU A 114 27.52 1.00 -5.63
C LEU A 114 27.23 0.53 -7.06
N SER A 115 28.26 0.18 -7.83
CA SER A 115 28.10 -0.34 -9.20
C SER A 115 27.32 -1.65 -9.22
N TYR A 116 27.62 -2.56 -8.28
CA TYR A 116 26.89 -3.82 -8.14
C TYR A 116 25.42 -3.57 -7.75
N ILE A 117 25.18 -2.69 -6.77
CA ILE A 117 23.83 -2.33 -6.33
C ILE A 117 22.99 -1.74 -7.46
N ARG A 118 23.55 -0.79 -8.22
CA ARG A 118 22.88 -0.20 -9.40
C ARG A 118 22.54 -1.25 -10.45
N LYS A 119 23.49 -2.16 -10.75
CA LYS A 119 23.26 -3.25 -11.70
C LYS A 119 22.13 -4.17 -11.23
N LYS A 120 22.16 -4.57 -9.96
CA LYS A 120 21.14 -5.46 -9.38
C LYS A 120 19.77 -4.82 -9.29
N HIS A 121 19.70 -3.55 -8.88
CA HIS A 121 18.45 -2.79 -8.88
C HIS A 121 17.85 -2.70 -10.29
N ALA A 122 18.65 -2.40 -11.32
CA ALA A 122 18.17 -2.37 -12.70
C ALA A 122 17.70 -3.75 -13.22
N GLU A 123 18.37 -4.84 -12.82
CA GLU A 123 17.93 -6.22 -13.11
C GLU A 123 16.62 -6.58 -12.40
N LEU A 124 16.41 -6.11 -11.16
CA LEU A 124 15.18 -6.30 -10.40
C LEU A 124 14.02 -5.54 -11.05
N HIS A 125 14.23 -4.25 -11.35
CA HIS A 125 13.20 -3.40 -11.93
C HIS A 125 12.69 -3.98 -13.26
N ARG A 126 13.59 -4.37 -14.17
CA ARG A 126 13.19 -5.02 -15.44
C ARG A 126 12.41 -6.32 -15.24
N ARG A 127 12.70 -7.09 -14.18
CA ARG A 127 11.99 -8.33 -13.87
C ARG A 127 10.59 -8.04 -13.33
N LEU A 128 10.46 -7.05 -12.45
CA LEU A 128 9.17 -6.63 -11.91
C LEU A 128 8.28 -6.07 -13.02
N ASP A 129 8.79 -5.13 -13.84
CA ASP A 129 8.06 -4.58 -14.98
C ASP A 129 7.58 -5.65 -15.98
N PHE A 130 8.39 -6.69 -16.17
CA PHE A 130 8.02 -7.81 -17.04
C PHE A 130 6.88 -8.64 -16.45
N LEU A 131 6.90 -8.87 -15.13
CA LEU A 131 5.84 -9.60 -14.43
C LEU A 131 4.52 -8.82 -14.46
N ASP A 132 4.56 -7.51 -14.20
CA ASP A 132 3.38 -6.65 -14.23
C ASP A 132 2.72 -6.66 -15.62
N LYS A 133 3.53 -6.58 -16.69
CA LYS A 133 3.04 -6.70 -18.07
C LYS A 133 2.45 -8.07 -18.37
N TRP A 134 3.13 -9.13 -17.93
CA TRP A 134 2.66 -10.50 -18.12
C TRP A 134 1.30 -10.76 -17.47
N ASP A 135 1.10 -10.24 -16.26
CA ASP A 135 -0.17 -10.39 -15.54
C ASP A 135 -1.29 -9.56 -16.19
N ALA A 136 -0.98 -8.37 -16.72
CA ALA A 136 -1.92 -7.57 -17.51
C ALA A 136 -2.37 -8.31 -18.78
N ASP A 137 -1.42 -8.81 -19.58
CA ASP A 137 -1.70 -9.55 -20.82
C ASP A 137 -2.56 -10.79 -20.56
N LYS A 138 -2.28 -11.51 -19.46
CA LYS A 138 -3.04 -12.69 -19.06
C LYS A 138 -4.48 -12.34 -18.66
N TYR A 139 -4.67 -11.23 -17.95
CA TYR A 139 -5.99 -10.75 -17.58
C TYR A 139 -6.82 -10.38 -18.83
N GLU A 140 -6.22 -9.67 -19.78
CA GLU A 140 -6.86 -9.34 -21.06
C GLU A 140 -7.28 -10.59 -21.83
N LEU A 141 -6.40 -11.60 -21.91
CA LEU A 141 -6.71 -12.88 -22.55
C LEU A 141 -7.89 -13.60 -21.87
N GLN A 142 -7.98 -13.56 -20.54
CA GLN A 142 -9.09 -14.20 -19.81
C GLN A 142 -10.41 -13.47 -20.02
N VAL A 143 -10.41 -12.13 -20.04
CA VAL A 143 -11.60 -11.32 -20.31
C VAL A 143 -12.10 -11.56 -21.73
N VAL A 144 -11.21 -11.56 -22.72
CA VAL A 144 -11.58 -11.81 -24.13
C VAL A 144 -12.17 -13.20 -24.33
N VAL A 145 -11.59 -14.24 -23.71
CA VAL A 145 -12.14 -15.61 -23.78
C VAL A 145 -13.47 -15.72 -23.02
N GLY A 146 -13.64 -15.01 -21.90
CA GLY A 146 -14.87 -14.99 -21.11
C GLY A 146 -16.04 -14.28 -21.81
N ASP A 147 -15.75 -13.24 -22.60
CA ASP A 147 -16.76 -12.51 -23.39
C ASP A 147 -17.14 -13.24 -24.69
N GLN A 148 -16.25 -14.05 -25.27
CA GLN A 148 -16.58 -14.90 -26.43
C GLN A 148 -17.47 -16.11 -26.08
N LEU A 149 -17.66 -16.40 -24.79
CA LEU A 149 -18.45 -17.53 -24.29
C LEU A 149 -19.80 -17.11 -23.69
N ARG A 150 -20.22 -15.84 -23.84
CA ARG A 150 -21.55 -15.33 -23.43
C ARG A 150 -22.46 -15.04 -24.62
#